data_AF-A0A7Y4TI93-F1
#
_entry.id   AF-A0A7Y4TI93-F1
#
_cell.length_a   1.000
_cell.length_b   1.000
_cell.length_c   1.000
_cell.angle_alpha   90.00
_cell.angle_beta   90.00
_cell.angle_gamma   90.00
#
_symmetry.space_group_name_H-M   'P 1'
#
loop_
_entity.id
_entity.type
_entity.pdbx_description
1 polymer ?
#
loop_
_entity_poly.entity_id
_entity_poly.type
_entity_poly.pdbx_seq_one_letter_code
_entity_poly.pdbx_strand_id
1 'polypeptide(L)'
;MAPDEVRARRSRARRLRRRDRRLDSRTGPHPHVAHNAAVKAAIPSSQRLVFQVKDGWGPRCAHLGVPVPDEALPCTNDRSEFWHKVAPALAAS
;
A
#
# COMPACT_ATOMS: atom_id res chain seq x y z
N MET A 1 27.06 39.44 -5.47
CA MET A 1 26.03 38.51 -5.98
C MET A 1 24.79 39.34 -6.27
N ALA A 2 24.30 39.31 -7.51
CA ALA A 2 23.22 40.22 -7.94
C ALA A 2 21.89 39.86 -7.21
N PRO A 3 20.99 40.83 -6.94
CA PRO A 3 19.68 40.58 -6.34
C PRO A 3 18.88 39.48 -7.07
N ASP A 4 19.09 39.37 -8.38
CA ASP A 4 18.46 38.35 -9.23
C ASP A 4 19.00 36.93 -9.00
N GLU A 5 20.28 36.78 -8.64
CA GLU A 5 20.84 35.47 -8.28
C GLU A 5 20.27 34.97 -6.95
N VAL A 6 20.03 35.87 -5.99
CA VAL A 6 19.39 35.53 -4.70
C VAL A 6 17.93 35.10 -4.93
N ARG A 7 17.20 35.78 -5.84
CA ARG A 7 15.83 35.41 -6.25
C ARG A 7 15.80 34.08 -7.00
N ALA A 8 16.73 33.83 -7.90
CA ALA A 8 16.85 32.57 -8.65
C ALA A 8 17.19 31.38 -7.72
N ARG A 9 18.10 31.59 -6.76
CA ARG A 9 18.49 30.57 -5.77
C ARG A 9 17.35 30.22 -4.81
N ARG A 10 16.56 31.21 -4.36
CA ARG A 10 15.32 31.01 -3.59
C ARG A 10 14.25 30.24 -4.38
N SER A 11 14.15 30.50 -5.68
CA SER A 11 13.25 29.80 -6.61
C SER A 11 13.63 28.33 -6.82
N ARG A 12 14.94 28.04 -6.89
CA ARG A 12 15.49 26.68 -7.02
C ARG A 12 15.33 25.86 -5.73
N ALA A 13 15.55 26.47 -4.57
CA ALA A 13 15.29 25.85 -3.27
C ALA A 13 13.82 25.48 -3.05
N ARG A 14 12.87 26.31 -3.54
CA ARG A 14 11.42 26.00 -3.52
C ARG A 14 11.05 24.84 -4.45
N ARG A 15 11.76 24.64 -5.57
CA ARG A 15 11.56 23.50 -6.47
C ARG A 15 12.12 22.19 -5.91
N LEU A 16 13.25 22.23 -5.22
CA LEU A 16 13.81 21.04 -4.56
C LEU A 16 12.94 20.56 -3.39
N ARG A 17 12.33 21.48 -2.62
CA ARG A 17 11.31 21.14 -1.61
C ARG A 17 10.03 20.49 -2.15
N ARG A 18 9.76 20.54 -3.47
CA ARG A 18 8.60 19.88 -4.09
C ARG A 18 8.86 18.41 -4.43
N ARG A 19 10.12 17.98 -4.56
CA ARG A 19 10.47 16.58 -4.88
C ARG A 19 10.41 15.65 -3.65
N ASP A 20 10.47 16.21 -2.45
CA ASP A 20 10.45 15.44 -1.18
C ASP A 20 9.03 15.06 -0.69
N ARG A 21 7.98 15.62 -1.30
CA ARG A 21 6.58 15.43 -0.85
C ARG A 21 5.92 14.12 -1.29
N ARG A 22 6.61 13.25 -2.05
CA ARG A 22 6.00 12.03 -2.60
C ARG A 22 5.86 10.88 -1.60
N LEU A 23 6.52 10.97 -0.44
CA LEU A 23 6.50 9.94 0.63
C LEU A 23 6.10 10.48 2.01
N ASP A 24 5.78 11.77 2.13
CA ASP A 24 5.38 12.36 3.40
C ASP A 24 3.90 12.06 3.70
N SER A 25 3.65 11.11 4.61
CA SER A 25 2.32 10.70 5.09
C SER A 25 1.60 11.77 5.92
N ARG A 26 2.24 12.91 6.23
CA ARG A 26 1.68 13.93 7.13
C ARG A 26 0.61 14.83 6.49
N THR A 27 0.39 14.74 5.18
CA THR A 27 -0.52 15.67 4.47
C THR A 27 -1.51 15.01 3.52
N GLY A 28 -1.55 13.67 3.41
CA GLY A 28 -2.44 12.97 2.48
C GLY A 28 -2.62 11.49 2.83
N PRO A 29 -3.62 10.81 2.24
CA PRO A 29 -3.83 9.40 2.48
C PRO A 29 -2.58 8.60 2.07
N HIS A 30 -2.20 7.63 2.89
CA HIS A 30 -1.08 6.74 2.61
C HIS A 30 -1.26 6.12 1.20
N PRO A 31 -0.18 5.91 0.40
CA PRO A 31 -0.30 5.39 -0.96
C PRO A 31 -1.22 4.16 -1.15
N HIS A 32 -1.27 3.24 -0.17
CA HIS A 32 -2.16 2.08 -0.22
C HIS A 32 -3.65 2.46 -0.16
N VAL A 33 -4.02 3.53 0.54
CA VAL A 33 -5.40 4.02 0.61
C VAL A 33 -5.83 4.59 -0.73
N ALA A 34 -4.99 5.43 -1.34
CA ALA A 34 -5.25 6.01 -2.66
C ALA A 34 -5.37 4.91 -3.73
N HIS A 35 -4.49 3.90 -3.68
CA HIS A 35 -4.55 2.74 -4.55
C HIS A 35 -5.85 1.94 -4.36
N ASN A 36 -6.22 1.61 -3.13
CA ASN A 36 -7.46 0.89 -2.83
C ASN A 36 -8.70 1.65 -3.31
N ALA A 37 -8.71 2.98 -3.20
CA ALA A 37 -9.80 3.81 -3.71
C ALA A 37 -9.88 3.76 -5.24
N ALA A 38 -8.74 3.83 -5.94
CA ALA A 38 -8.69 3.72 -7.39
C ALA A 38 -9.21 2.36 -7.89
N VAL A 39 -8.82 1.25 -7.23
CA VAL A 39 -9.32 -0.09 -7.56
C VAL A 39 -10.84 -0.18 -7.37
N LYS A 40 -11.38 0.35 -6.26
CA LYS A 40 -12.83 0.35 -5.99
C LYS A 40 -13.62 1.21 -6.99
N ALA A 41 -13.04 2.28 -7.50
CA ALA A 41 -13.66 3.14 -8.50
C ALA A 41 -13.66 2.48 -9.89
N ALA A 42 -12.61 1.73 -10.22
CA ALA A 42 -12.45 1.12 -11.55
C ALA A 42 -13.28 -0.16 -11.76
N ILE A 43 -13.49 -0.96 -10.71
CA ILE A 43 -14.17 -2.27 -10.82
C ILE A 43 -15.60 -2.14 -10.30
N PRO A 44 -16.67 -2.58 -10.99
CA PRO A 44 -18.04 -2.56 -10.47
C PRO A 44 -18.20 -3.36 -9.16
N SER A 45 -19.17 -2.98 -8.33
CA SER A 45 -19.39 -3.64 -7.02
C SER A 45 -19.78 -5.11 -7.16
N SER A 46 -20.50 -5.48 -8.22
CA SER A 46 -20.89 -6.85 -8.50
C SER A 46 -19.73 -7.78 -8.87
N GLN A 47 -18.59 -7.22 -9.29
CA GLN A 47 -17.41 -7.98 -9.73
C GLN A 47 -16.24 -7.91 -8.73
N ARG A 48 -16.41 -7.22 -7.59
CA ARG A 48 -15.36 -7.04 -6.59
C ARG A 48 -15.82 -7.45 -5.20
N LEU A 49 -14.91 -8.02 -4.43
CA LEU A 49 -15.06 -8.23 -3.00
C LEU A 49 -14.06 -7.35 -2.24
N VAL A 50 -14.55 -6.57 -1.27
CA VAL A 50 -13.70 -5.93 -0.27
C VAL A 50 -13.62 -6.87 0.92
N PHE A 51 -12.49 -7.56 1.06
CA PHE A 51 -12.31 -8.64 2.03
C PHE A 51 -11.39 -8.23 3.18
N GLN A 52 -11.77 -8.54 4.43
CA GLN A 52 -10.89 -8.46 5.59
C GLN A 52 -10.53 -9.88 6.05
N VAL A 53 -9.24 -10.15 6.24
CA VAL A 53 -8.74 -11.50 6.61
C VAL A 53 -9.40 -12.04 7.89
N LYS A 54 -9.70 -11.16 8.85
CA LYS A 54 -10.38 -11.50 10.11
C LYS A 54 -11.81 -12.03 9.94
N ASP A 55 -12.43 -11.81 8.78
CA ASP A 55 -13.79 -12.28 8.51
C ASP A 55 -13.83 -13.76 8.08
N GLY A 56 -12.66 -14.41 7.93
CA GLY A 56 -12.55 -15.83 7.63
C GLY A 56 -13.01 -16.19 6.21
N TRP A 57 -13.40 -17.45 6.01
CA TRP A 57 -13.79 -17.96 4.68
C TRP A 57 -15.13 -17.41 4.17
N GLY A 58 -16.07 -17.09 5.06
CA GLY A 58 -17.48 -16.85 4.74
C GLY A 58 -17.71 -15.84 3.60
N PRO A 59 -17.25 -14.57 3.72
CA PRO A 59 -17.48 -13.56 2.70
C PRO A 59 -16.82 -13.89 1.35
N ARG A 60 -15.66 -14.55 1.37
CA ARG A 60 -14.94 -14.96 0.16
C ARG A 60 -15.66 -16.09 -0.57
N CYS A 61 -16.04 -17.15 0.16
CA CYS A 61 -16.77 -18.27 -0.40
C CYS A 61 -18.13 -17.85 -0.95
N ALA A 62 -18.87 -17.00 -0.22
CA ALA A 62 -20.15 -16.46 -0.67
C ALA A 62 -20.02 -15.65 -1.97
N HIS A 63 -18.98 -14.82 -2.10
CA HIS A 63 -18.73 -14.05 -3.33
C HIS A 63 -18.38 -14.94 -4.52
N LEU A 64 -17.65 -16.03 -4.27
CA LEU A 64 -17.21 -16.98 -5.30
C LEU A 64 -18.26 -18.05 -5.65
N GLY A 65 -19.34 -18.17 -4.88
CA GLY A 65 -20.37 -19.20 -5.08
C GLY A 65 -19.89 -20.62 -4.76
N VAL A 66 -18.92 -20.76 -3.84
CA VAL A 66 -18.34 -22.06 -3.43
C VAL A 66 -18.64 -22.35 -1.96
N PRO A 67 -18.66 -23.62 -1.52
CA PRO A 67 -18.85 -23.95 -0.12
C PRO A 67 -17.70 -23.42 0.77
N VAL A 68 -18.01 -23.16 2.04
CA VAL A 68 -17.03 -22.85 3.08
C VAL A 68 -16.35 -24.15 3.50
N PRO A 69 -15.02 -24.23 3.54
CA PRO A 69 -14.34 -25.44 4.02
C PRO A 69 -14.40 -25.53 5.55
N ASP A 70 -14.29 -26.76 6.09
CA ASP A 70 -14.33 -27.03 7.54
C ASP A 70 -13.03 -26.65 8.27
N GLU A 71 -12.02 -26.14 7.55
CA GLU A 71 -10.75 -25.69 8.11
C GLU A 71 -10.73 -24.18 8.37
N ALA A 72 -9.94 -23.76 9.36
CA ALA A 72 -9.71 -22.35 9.62
C ALA A 72 -8.97 -21.68 8.46
N LEU A 73 -9.21 -20.39 8.25
CA LEU A 73 -8.46 -19.61 7.26
C LEU A 73 -6.95 -19.62 7.64
N PRO A 74 -6.04 -20.00 6.73
CA PRO A 74 -4.62 -20.05 7.04
C PRO A 74 -4.08 -18.69 7.48
N CYS A 75 -3.37 -18.66 8.61
CA CYS A 75 -2.63 -17.50 9.09
C CYS A 75 -1.13 -17.77 8.94
N THR A 76 -0.65 -17.64 7.70
CA THR A 76 0.76 -17.78 7.34
C THR A 76 1.32 -16.45 6.85
N ASN A 77 2.64 -16.37 6.70
CA ASN A 77 3.36 -15.16 6.34
C ASN A 77 3.17 -14.03 7.36
N ASP A 78 3.15 -14.38 8.65
CA ASP A 78 3.26 -13.39 9.70
C ASP A 78 4.67 -12.73 9.66
N ARG A 79 4.81 -11.62 10.38
CA ARG A 79 6.05 -10.83 10.36
C ARG A 79 7.29 -11.66 10.75
N SER A 80 7.17 -12.52 11.75
CA SER A 80 8.27 -13.38 12.21
C SER A 80 8.62 -14.41 11.14
N GLU A 81 7.61 -15.10 10.61
CA GLU A 81 7.79 -16.09 9.54
C GLU A 81 8.43 -15.47 8.30
N PHE A 82 7.99 -14.28 7.90
CA PHE A 82 8.56 -13.54 6.77
C PHE A 82 10.05 -13.30 6.98
N TRP A 83 10.45 -12.67 8.08
CA TRP A 83 11.88 -12.36 8.31
C TRP A 83 12.73 -13.62 8.43
N HIS A 84 12.21 -14.69 9.02
CA HIS A 84 12.89 -15.99 9.05
C HIS A 84 13.19 -16.50 7.63
N LYS A 85 12.25 -16.33 6.69
CA LYS A 85 12.42 -16.76 5.29
C LYS A 85 13.33 -15.85 4.47
N VAL A 86 13.28 -14.52 4.68
CA VAL A 86 13.98 -13.56 3.81
C VAL A 86 15.38 -13.21 4.31
N ALA A 87 15.65 -13.28 5.62
CA ALA A 87 16.95 -12.90 6.18
C ALA A 87 18.15 -13.68 5.59
N PRO A 88 18.08 -15.01 5.36
CA PRO A 88 19.18 -15.74 4.74
C PRO A 88 19.51 -15.24 3.33
N ALA A 89 18.50 -14.93 2.52
CA ALA A 89 18.69 -14.44 1.15
C ALA A 89 19.34 -13.05 1.13
N LEU A 90 19.00 -12.19 2.09
CA LEU A 90 19.59 -10.85 2.23
C LEU A 90 21.04 -10.88 2.71
N ALA A 91 21.42 -11.85 3.54
CA ALA A 91 22.79 -12.01 4.03
C ALA A 91 23.76 -12.56 2.97
N ALA A 92 23.24 -13.18 1.92
CA ALA A 92 24.01 -13.73 0.80
C ALA A 92 24.18 -12.73 -0.37
N SER A 93 23.72 -11.48 -0.22
CA SER A 93 23.76 -10.40 -1.22
C SER A 93 24.78 -9.33 -0.85
#